data_AF-A0A937TSR9-F1
#
_entry.id   AF-A0A937TSR9-F1
#
_cell.length_a   1.000
_cell.length_b   1.000
_cell.length_c   1.000
_cell.angle_alpha   90.00
_cell.angle_beta   90.00
_cell.angle_gamma   90.00
#
_symmetry.space_group_name_H-M   'P 1'
#
loop_
_entity.id
_entity.type
_entity.pdbx_description
1 polymer ?
#
loop_
_entity_poly.entity_id
_entity_poly.type
_entity_poly.pdbx_seq_one_letter_code
_entity_poly.pdbx_strand_id
1 'polypeptide(L)'
;MSTKAKKATVTKEQAATVLPHVRAAVAALHEVWAECRAVERLLDADLDGLEGVVQDMAAGLDHATSVDAKYIREALEPLLAELVDAASACPRCGERRQDNLVWQKDGKVKCSNCGMRYEPAAGD
;
A
#
# COMPACT_ATOMS: atom_id res chain seq x y z
N MET A 1 17.30 -3.70 41.42
CA MET A 1 16.14 -2.90 41.89
C MET A 1 15.11 -2.89 40.77
N SER A 2 13.98 -3.58 40.94
CA SER A 2 12.97 -3.74 39.88
C SER A 2 11.84 -2.73 40.10
N THR A 3 11.74 -1.71 39.25
CA THR A 3 10.65 -0.73 39.28
C THR A 3 9.39 -1.35 38.69
N LYS A 4 8.48 -1.83 39.55
CA LYS A 4 7.12 -2.20 39.14
C LYS A 4 6.37 -0.92 38.75
N ALA A 5 6.08 -0.75 37.47
CA ALA A 5 5.19 0.30 36.99
C ALA A 5 3.80 0.09 37.60
N LYS A 6 3.33 1.04 38.42
CA LYS A 6 1.96 1.04 38.94
C LYS A 6 1.02 1.33 37.77
N LYS A 7 0.12 0.40 37.44
CA LYS A 7 -1.00 0.65 36.53
C LYS A 7 -1.81 1.82 37.09
N ALA A 8 -1.82 2.94 36.36
CA ALA A 8 -2.67 4.08 36.70
C ALA A 8 -4.13 3.70 36.41
N THR A 9 -4.96 3.71 37.45
CA THR A 9 -6.40 3.45 37.34
C THR A 9 -7.11 4.75 36.98
N VAL A 10 -7.71 4.81 35.79
CA VAL A 10 -8.47 5.98 35.32
C VAL A 10 -9.74 6.12 36.17
N THR A 11 -9.99 7.30 36.72
CA THR A 11 -11.20 7.56 37.51
C THR A 11 -12.42 7.74 36.62
N LYS A 12 -13.63 7.59 37.19
CA LYS A 12 -14.90 7.78 36.45
C LYS A 12 -15.01 9.19 35.85
N GLU A 13 -14.56 10.23 36.54
CA GLU A 13 -14.56 11.60 36.00
C GLU A 13 -13.55 11.77 34.87
N GLN A 14 -12.35 11.20 34.99
CA GLN A 14 -11.36 11.23 33.90
C GLN A 14 -11.87 10.50 32.65
N ALA A 15 -12.54 9.36 32.85
CA ALA A 15 -13.18 8.62 31.76
C ALA A 15 -14.31 9.45 31.12
N ALA A 16 -15.15 10.13 31.90
CA ALA A 16 -16.24 10.97 31.39
C ALA A 16 -15.74 12.12 30.51
N THR A 17 -14.57 12.69 30.82
CA THR A 17 -13.95 13.75 30.01
C THR A 17 -13.33 13.21 28.72
N VAL A 18 -12.71 12.03 28.76
CA VAL A 18 -11.94 11.48 27.62
C VAL A 18 -12.81 10.69 26.64
N LEU A 19 -13.87 10.03 27.11
CA LEU A 19 -14.73 9.17 26.28
C LEU A 19 -15.33 9.88 25.05
N PRO A 20 -15.84 11.12 25.12
CA PRO A 20 -16.37 11.81 23.96
C PRO A 20 -15.31 12.03 22.87
N HIS A 21 -14.08 12.37 23.27
CA HIS A 21 -12.97 12.57 22.32
C HIS A 21 -12.54 11.25 21.67
N VAL A 22 -12.48 10.17 22.45
CA VAL A 22 -12.19 8.83 21.91
C VAL A 22 -13.28 8.40 20.93
N ARG A 23 -14.56 8.62 21.25
CA ARG A 23 -15.68 8.32 20.34
C ARG A 23 -15.62 9.13 19.06
N ALA A 24 -15.30 10.42 19.15
CA ALA A 24 -15.14 11.28 17.99
C ALA A 24 -13.96 10.82 17.10
N ALA A 25 -12.83 10.44 17.72
CA ALA A 25 -11.68 9.90 16.99
C ALA A 25 -12.01 8.58 16.28
N VAL A 26 -12.74 7.67 16.94
CA VAL A 26 -13.21 6.42 16.33
C VAL A 26 -14.17 6.69 15.17
N ALA A 27 -15.09 7.64 15.32
CA ALA A 27 -16.00 8.04 14.24
C ALA A 27 -15.24 8.59 13.02
N ALA A 28 -14.25 9.47 13.23
CA ALA A 28 -13.40 10.00 12.17
C ALA A 28 -12.60 8.89 11.47
N LEU A 29 -12.07 7.92 12.23
CA LEU A 29 -11.39 6.76 11.66
C LEU A 29 -12.32 5.89 10.79
N HIS A 30 -13.59 5.74 11.19
CA HIS A 30 -14.58 5.02 10.37
C HIS A 30 -14.91 5.76 9.07
N GLU A 31 -14.97 7.10 9.07
CA GLU A 31 -15.17 7.89 7.86
C GLU A 31 -14.00 7.73 6.87
N VAL A 32 -12.77 7.83 7.37
CA VAL A 32 -11.56 7.57 6.57
C VAL A 32 -11.58 6.16 6.00
N TRP A 33 -11.97 5.16 6.80
CA TRP A 33 -12.08 3.78 6.33
C TRP A 33 -13.14 3.61 5.23
N ALA A 34 -14.27 4.31 5.35
CA ALA A 34 -15.33 4.30 4.33
C ALA A 34 -14.85 4.91 3.00
N GLU A 35 -14.04 5.98 3.05
CA GLU A 35 -13.41 6.57 1.87
C GLU A 35 -12.39 5.61 1.24
N CYS A 36 -11.57 4.93 2.04
CA CYS A 36 -10.66 3.89 1.57
C CYS A 36 -11.41 2.74 0.87
N ARG A 37 -12.54 2.28 1.42
CA ARG A 37 -13.41 1.27 0.79
C ARG A 37 -14.07 1.77 -0.51
N ALA A 38 -14.32 3.07 -0.64
CA ALA A 38 -14.84 3.64 -1.88
C ALA A 38 -13.77 3.66 -2.98
N VAL A 39 -12.52 4.00 -2.62
CA VAL A 39 -11.36 3.93 -3.53
C VAL A 39 -11.07 2.49 -3.94
N GLU A 40 -11.19 1.54 -3.02
CA GLU A 40 -11.04 0.10 -3.29
C GLU A 40 -11.99 -0.40 -4.39
N ARG A 41 -13.30 -0.08 -4.29
CA ARG A 41 -14.29 -0.46 -5.31
C ARG A 41 -14.01 0.18 -6.67
N LEU A 42 -13.37 1.35 -6.69
CA LEU A 42 -12.96 2.02 -7.92
C LEU A 42 -11.71 1.37 -8.56
N LEU A 43 -10.91 0.66 -7.76
CA LEU A 43 -9.67 0.01 -8.20
C LEU A 43 -9.81 -1.50 -8.46
N ASP A 44 -10.99 -2.09 -8.19
CA ASP A 44 -11.26 -3.54 -8.30
C ASP A 44 -10.23 -4.41 -7.55
N ALA A 45 -9.71 -3.87 -6.45
CA ALA A 45 -8.73 -4.54 -5.60
C ALA A 45 -9.47 -5.23 -4.44
N ASP A 46 -9.34 -6.54 -4.32
CA ASP A 46 -9.93 -7.32 -3.22
C ASP A 46 -9.10 -7.14 -1.93
N LEU A 47 -9.46 -6.17 -1.07
CA LEU A 47 -8.76 -5.95 0.19
C LEU A 47 -9.14 -6.97 1.27
N ASP A 48 -10.20 -7.77 1.10
CA ASP A 48 -10.47 -8.88 2.02
C ASP A 48 -9.38 -9.96 1.85
N GLY A 49 -8.90 -10.14 0.61
CA GLY A 49 -7.67 -10.88 0.31
C GLY A 49 -6.40 -10.22 0.89
N LEU A 50 -6.32 -8.88 0.87
CA LEU A 50 -5.18 -8.15 1.43
C LEU A 50 -5.17 -8.18 2.98
N GLU A 51 -6.33 -8.18 3.64
CA GLU A 51 -6.44 -8.34 5.09
C GLU A 51 -5.96 -9.72 5.52
N GLY A 52 -6.31 -10.77 4.76
CA GLY A 52 -5.75 -12.12 4.95
C GLY A 52 -4.22 -12.13 4.77
N VAL A 53 -3.70 -11.47 3.74
CA VAL A 53 -2.25 -11.35 3.52
C VAL A 53 -1.57 -10.54 4.65
N VAL A 54 -2.18 -9.46 5.12
CA VAL A 54 -1.65 -8.64 6.23
C VAL A 54 -1.72 -9.39 7.56
N GLN A 55 -2.77 -10.18 7.79
CA GLN A 55 -2.90 -11.05 8.96
C GLN A 55 -1.92 -12.22 8.90
N ASP A 56 -1.70 -12.82 7.74
CA ASP A 56 -0.70 -13.88 7.52
C ASP A 56 0.72 -13.32 7.67
N MET A 57 0.97 -12.09 7.19
CA MET A 57 2.21 -11.36 7.43
C MET A 57 2.38 -11.03 8.92
N ALA A 58 1.32 -10.60 9.62
CA ALA A 58 1.32 -10.31 11.06
C ALA A 58 1.50 -11.58 11.92
N ALA A 59 0.94 -12.71 11.51
CA ALA A 59 1.13 -14.01 12.14
C ALA A 59 2.55 -14.56 11.89
N GLY A 60 3.11 -14.31 10.70
CA GLY A 60 4.52 -14.54 10.40
C GLY A 60 5.47 -13.66 11.22
N LEU A 61 5.02 -12.47 11.63
CA LEU A 61 5.75 -11.51 12.45
C LEU A 61 5.79 -11.85 13.95
N ASP A 62 4.94 -12.77 14.44
CA ASP A 62 5.03 -13.29 15.82
C ASP A 62 6.26 -14.19 16.04
N HIS A 63 6.96 -14.55 14.97
CA HIS A 63 8.35 -15.01 15.03
C HIS A 63 9.26 -13.78 14.88
N ALA A 64 9.52 -13.12 16.00
CA ALA A 64 10.37 -11.95 16.10
C ALA A 64 11.80 -12.19 15.57
N THR A 65 12.00 -12.04 14.27
CA THR A 65 13.26 -11.59 13.68
C THR A 65 12.92 -10.67 12.52
N SER A 66 13.15 -9.38 12.75
CA SER A 66 13.32 -8.31 11.77
C SER A 66 12.96 -8.68 10.33
N VAL A 67 11.88 -8.10 9.81
CA VAL A 67 11.76 -7.95 8.36
C VAL A 67 12.89 -7.01 7.94
N ASP A 68 14.02 -7.59 7.58
CA ASP A 68 15.17 -6.86 7.06
C ASP A 68 14.70 -6.18 5.77
N ALA A 69 15.01 -4.89 5.63
CA ALA A 69 14.74 -4.16 4.39
C ALA A 69 15.36 -4.89 3.17
N LYS A 70 16.41 -5.68 3.40
CA LYS A 70 16.99 -6.61 2.44
C LYS A 70 16.00 -7.69 1.98
N TYR A 71 15.24 -8.32 2.89
CA TYR A 71 14.26 -9.36 2.54
C TYR A 71 13.09 -8.78 1.75
N ILE A 72 12.59 -7.59 2.13
CA ILE A 72 11.57 -6.89 1.34
C ILE A 72 12.09 -6.57 -0.07
N ARG A 73 13.34 -6.10 -0.18
CA ARG A 73 13.95 -5.81 -1.47
C ARG A 73 14.07 -7.06 -2.32
N GLU A 74 14.65 -8.13 -1.81
CA GLU A 74 14.82 -9.40 -2.52
C GLU A 74 13.47 -10.01 -2.96
N ALA A 75 12.41 -9.84 -2.17
CA ALA A 75 11.07 -10.29 -2.53
C ALA A 75 10.39 -9.41 -3.59
N LEU A 76 10.63 -8.10 -3.58
CA LEU A 76 10.03 -7.16 -4.54
C LEU A 76 10.81 -7.05 -5.86
N GLU A 77 12.12 -7.30 -5.85
CA GLU A 77 13.01 -7.20 -7.01
C GLU A 77 12.50 -7.96 -8.25
N PRO A 78 12.06 -9.24 -8.17
CA PRO A 78 11.50 -9.93 -9.32
C PRO A 78 10.17 -9.31 -9.80
N LEU A 79 9.35 -8.76 -8.90
CA LEU A 79 8.09 -8.10 -9.25
C LEU A 79 8.31 -6.73 -9.92
N LEU A 80 9.38 -6.03 -9.54
CA LEU A 80 9.76 -4.75 -10.12
C LEU A 80 10.52 -4.91 -11.45
N ALA A 81 11.20 -6.04 -11.67
CA ALA A 81 11.92 -6.33 -12.90
C ALA A 81 11.01 -6.37 -14.14
N GLU A 82 9.73 -6.71 -13.96
CA GLU A 82 8.72 -6.70 -15.03
C GLU A 82 8.15 -5.30 -15.32
N LEU A 83 8.54 -4.29 -14.55
CA LEU A 83 8.08 -2.92 -14.71
C LEU A 83 9.13 -2.08 -15.41
N VAL A 84 8.70 -1.14 -16.26
CA VAL A 84 9.54 -0.04 -16.70
C VAL A 84 9.63 1.03 -15.61
N ASP A 85 10.66 1.88 -15.72
CA ASP A 85 10.79 3.08 -14.92
C ASP A 85 9.51 3.93 -14.98
N ALA A 86 9.21 4.63 -13.89
CA ALA A 86 8.04 5.50 -13.84
C ALA A 86 8.07 6.58 -14.93
N ALA A 87 9.26 7.01 -15.36
CA ALA A 87 9.44 7.95 -16.47
C ALA A 87 9.08 7.38 -17.85
N SER A 88 9.13 6.06 -18.00
CA SER A 88 8.82 5.34 -19.25
C SER A 88 7.41 4.74 -19.24
N ALA A 89 6.66 4.95 -18.15
CA ALA A 89 5.27 4.56 -18.01
C ALA A 89 4.38 5.21 -19.07
N CYS A 90 3.24 4.59 -19.38
CA CYS A 90 2.27 5.18 -20.28
C CYS A 90 1.74 6.51 -19.70
N PRO A 91 1.92 7.66 -20.37
CA PRO A 91 1.56 8.96 -19.81
C PRO A 91 0.04 9.17 -19.66
N ARG A 92 -0.77 8.30 -20.28
CA ARG A 92 -2.23 8.38 -20.22
C ARG A 92 -2.86 7.52 -19.14
N CYS A 93 -2.37 6.29 -18.96
CA CYS A 93 -3.01 5.33 -18.04
C CYS A 93 -2.08 4.83 -16.93
N GLY A 94 -0.81 5.24 -16.92
CA GLY A 94 0.16 4.83 -15.91
C GLY A 94 0.61 3.38 -16.01
N GLU A 95 0.25 2.65 -17.07
CA GLU A 95 0.75 1.29 -17.29
C GLU A 95 2.28 1.26 -17.31
N ARG A 96 2.83 0.29 -16.58
CA ARG A 96 4.26 0.11 -16.36
C ARG A 96 4.75 -1.30 -16.65
N ARG A 97 3.89 -2.30 -16.80
CA ARG A 97 4.31 -3.67 -17.15
C ARG A 97 4.94 -3.68 -18.54
N GLN A 98 6.17 -4.16 -18.64
CA GLN A 98 6.94 -4.22 -19.89
C GLN A 98 6.16 -4.95 -21.00
N ASP A 99 5.48 -6.05 -20.67
CA ASP A 99 4.68 -6.84 -21.62
C ASP A 99 3.50 -6.06 -22.22
N ASN A 100 3.01 -5.04 -21.52
CA ASN A 100 1.92 -4.19 -21.98
C ASN A 100 2.42 -2.96 -22.76
N LEU A 101 3.74 -2.79 -22.91
CA LEU A 101 4.39 -1.66 -23.56
C LEU A 101 5.15 -2.13 -24.80
N VAL A 102 4.47 -2.14 -25.94
CA VAL A 102 5.00 -2.72 -27.19
C VAL A 102 5.82 -1.70 -27.97
N TRP A 103 7.13 -1.92 -28.03
CA TRP A 103 8.06 -1.16 -28.87
C TRP A 103 7.73 -1.32 -30.35
N GLN A 104 7.60 -0.19 -31.02
CA GLN A 104 7.31 -0.09 -32.44
C GLN A 104 8.61 0.14 -33.21
N LYS A 105 8.59 -0.14 -34.52
CA LYS A 105 9.77 0.02 -35.39
C LYS A 105 10.27 1.47 -35.52
N ASP A 106 9.42 2.44 -35.19
CA ASP A 106 9.72 3.88 -35.23
C ASP A 106 10.31 4.41 -33.90
N GLY A 107 10.67 3.52 -32.98
CA GLY A 107 11.23 3.89 -31.67
C GLY A 107 10.20 4.36 -30.65
N LYS A 108 8.91 4.36 -31.00
CA LYS A 108 7.82 4.71 -30.07
C LYS A 108 7.30 3.47 -29.37
N VAL A 109 6.67 3.67 -28.22
CA VAL A 109 5.98 2.62 -27.46
C VAL A 109 4.48 2.76 -27.67
N LYS A 110 3.80 1.64 -27.93
CA LYS A 110 2.34 1.56 -27.90
C LYS A 110 1.91 0.82 -26.63
N CYS A 111 1.13 1.49 -25.79
CA CYS A 111 0.49 0.87 -24.65
C CYS A 111 -0.65 -0.04 -25.11
N SER A 112 -0.60 -1.32 -24.75
CA SER A 112 -1.63 -2.33 -25.05
C SER A 112 -2.91 -2.10 -24.25
N ASN A 113 -2.82 -1.50 -23.07
CA ASN A 113 -3.98 -1.23 -22.20
C ASN A 113 -4.88 -0.11 -22.76
N CYS A 114 -4.32 1.07 -23.06
CA CYS A 114 -5.11 2.23 -23.49
C CYS A 114 -4.93 2.62 -24.97
N GLY A 115 -4.07 1.91 -25.70
CA GLY A 115 -3.77 2.15 -27.12
C GLY A 115 -2.88 3.35 -27.40
N MET A 116 -2.45 4.11 -26.39
CA MET A 116 -1.65 5.32 -26.60
C MET A 116 -0.28 4.98 -27.18
N ARG A 117 0.12 5.73 -28.21
CA ARG A 117 1.49 5.75 -28.72
C ARG A 117 2.22 6.96 -28.15
N TYR A 118 3.40 6.74 -27.61
CA TYR A 118 4.21 7.78 -26.99
C TYR A 118 5.70 7.50 -27.15
N GLU A 119 6.50 8.54 -26.94
CA GLU A 119 7.95 8.45 -26.89
C GLU A 119 8.34 8.25 -25.43
N PRO A 120 8.89 7.08 -25.04
CA PRO A 120 9.30 6.85 -23.67
C PRO A 120 10.51 7.75 -23.35
N ALA A 121 10.66 8.15 -22.08
CA ALA A 121 11.92 8.73 -21.64
C ALA A 121 13.04 7.73 -21.94
N ALA A 122 14.12 8.19 -22.58
CA ALA A 122 15.30 7.37 -22.83
C ALA A 122 15.79 6.85 -21.47
N GLY A 123 15.87 5.52 -21.33
CA GLY A 123 16.46 4.92 -20.12
C GLY A 123 17.94 5.26 -20.07
N ASP A 124 18.39 5.78 -18.93
CA ASP A 124 19.81 5.90 -18.58
C ASP A 124 20.45 4.52 -18.33
#